data_AF-A0A1C7ME17-F1
#
_entry.id   AF-A0A1C7ME17-F1
#
_cell.length_a   1.000
_cell.length_b   1.000
_cell.length_c   1.000
_cell.angle_alpha   90.00
_cell.angle_beta   90.00
_cell.angle_gamma   90.00
#
_symmetry.space_group_name_H-M   'P 1'
#
loop_
_entity.id
_entity.type
_entity.pdbx_description
1 polymer ?
#
loop_
_entity_poly.entity_id
_entity_poly.type
_entity_poly.pdbx_seq_one_letter_code
_entity_poly.pdbx_strand_id
1 'polypeptide(L)'
;MDQWYLDYGEPSWRAQAEKLVSRMETYNSETRNAFEGVLAWLNKWACARTYGLGSKLPWDPTFLVESLSDSTIYMAYYTVAHMLQGKFDGSVPGTLGITPDQMTDEVWEYLLDGGSWPANATVSKEKIDLMKREFDYFYPFDVRSSGKDLIPNHLTFCIYVHTALFPEDKWPLSMRANGHLMVNGQKMSKSKGNSMTMRQCIEKFGADATRLCLADAGDGIEDANFDEKTANANILRLHTLIAWCEEMFQDESKLRQGDFNYHDRVFENEVNELITITKGYYEEMQYKDAVKFGFYELQTARDWYREVTAEIGMHVKLVEWWIRVAVLLICPVAPHFSEHVWTTVLKEPKSVQLARWPEVTRPVDRTIIDAGVYMRDTIKTMRDAELSLLKKMNKGKQAQVQAMYDPTKPRAVRIYIATSFPEWQDQCVQIVKEAYSEEHGKVDDAKVKELLMQRGLIKDKRAMPFVQAFKKRITQFGAHTAFNRTLPFSEVDVLKEILPYLKKSLNLVDAEILLAHDAKTQDVSAFTKTIIESAEPGNPAFEYRNV
;
A
#
# COMPACT_ATOMS: atom_id res chain seq x y z
N MET A 1 33.99 -40.60 -5.88
CA MET A 1 34.83 -39.43 -6.18
C MET A 1 34.98 -38.70 -4.87
N ASP A 2 36.21 -38.51 -4.40
CA ASP A 2 36.46 -37.80 -3.15
C ASP A 2 36.09 -36.32 -3.33
N GLN A 3 35.43 -35.74 -2.34
CA GLN A 3 34.83 -34.41 -2.42
C GLN A 3 34.78 -33.76 -1.04
N TRP A 4 35.08 -32.47 -0.98
CA TRP A 4 34.88 -31.65 0.21
C TRP A 4 33.40 -31.24 0.32
N TYR A 5 32.84 -31.31 1.53
CA TYR A 5 31.44 -30.99 1.78
C TYR A 5 31.25 -30.22 3.08
N LEU A 6 30.20 -29.40 3.12
CA LEU A 6 29.65 -28.82 4.35
C LEU A 6 28.59 -29.77 4.91
N ASP A 7 28.68 -30.12 6.19
CA ASP A 7 27.81 -31.09 6.84
C ASP A 7 26.59 -30.43 7.52
N TYR A 8 25.71 -29.82 6.73
CA TYR A 8 24.49 -29.19 7.25
C TYR A 8 23.52 -30.19 7.92
N GLY A 9 23.76 -31.50 7.79
CA GLY A 9 22.98 -32.55 8.45
C GLY A 9 23.36 -32.78 9.91
N GLU A 10 24.42 -32.13 10.42
CA GLU A 10 24.85 -32.27 11.81
C GLU A 10 23.73 -31.81 12.78
N PRO A 11 23.28 -32.67 13.72
CA PRO A 11 22.13 -32.34 14.58
C PRO A 11 22.31 -31.09 15.44
N SER A 12 23.52 -30.84 15.94
CA SER A 12 23.87 -29.67 16.75
C SER A 12 23.76 -28.37 15.93
N TRP A 13 24.27 -28.39 14.70
CA TRP A 13 24.27 -27.23 13.82
C TRP A 13 22.86 -26.94 13.28
N ARG A 14 22.13 -27.97 12.89
CA ARG A 14 20.72 -27.86 12.48
C ARG A 14 19.86 -27.22 13.58
N ALA A 15 20.07 -27.60 14.85
CA ALA A 15 19.33 -27.01 15.96
C ALA A 15 19.59 -25.49 16.11
N GLN A 16 20.80 -25.02 15.83
CA GLN A 16 21.11 -23.58 15.82
C GLN A 16 20.44 -22.86 14.64
N ALA A 17 20.45 -23.47 13.45
CA ALA A 17 19.76 -22.94 12.28
C ALA A 17 18.23 -22.86 12.47
N GLU A 18 17.61 -23.90 13.05
CA GLU A 18 16.19 -23.92 13.44
C GLU A 18 15.89 -22.81 14.46
N LYS A 19 16.77 -22.61 15.46
CA LYS A 19 16.66 -21.53 16.43
C LYS A 19 16.68 -20.16 15.76
N LEU A 20 17.62 -19.91 14.84
CA LEU A 20 17.68 -18.66 14.08
C LEU A 20 16.39 -18.44 13.29
N VAL A 21 15.96 -19.42 12.49
CA VAL A 21 14.74 -19.30 11.69
C VAL A 21 13.52 -18.98 12.57
N SER A 22 13.41 -19.59 13.75
CA SER A 22 12.30 -19.34 14.67
C SER A 22 12.16 -17.88 15.15
N ARG A 23 13.28 -17.13 15.21
CA ARG A 23 13.28 -15.71 15.64
C ARG A 23 13.30 -14.69 14.49
N MET A 24 13.74 -15.11 13.31
CA MET A 24 13.91 -14.24 12.14
C MET A 24 12.55 -13.86 11.56
N GLU A 25 12.37 -12.61 11.13
CA GLU A 25 11.18 -12.17 10.39
C GLU A 25 11.22 -12.66 8.93
N THR A 26 10.13 -13.28 8.46
CA THR A 26 10.02 -13.87 7.11
C THR A 26 8.93 -13.22 6.25
N TYR A 27 8.20 -12.24 6.80
CA TYR A 27 7.12 -11.43 6.21
C TYR A 27 5.87 -12.21 5.76
N ASN A 28 5.97 -13.53 5.58
CA ASN A 28 4.86 -14.42 5.28
C ASN A 28 5.13 -15.84 5.82
N SER A 29 4.06 -16.58 6.06
CA SER A 29 4.09 -17.96 6.58
C SER A 29 4.68 -18.95 5.59
N GLU A 30 4.47 -18.73 4.30
CA GLU A 30 4.91 -19.60 3.21
C GLU A 30 6.44 -19.64 3.13
N THR A 31 7.09 -18.48 3.30
CA THR A 31 8.56 -18.37 3.35
C THR A 31 9.11 -19.10 4.56
N ARG A 32 8.49 -18.95 5.74
CA ARG A 32 8.89 -19.68 6.96
C ARG A 32 8.80 -21.19 6.76
N ASN A 33 7.65 -21.67 6.28
CA ASN A 33 7.42 -23.08 5.99
C ASN A 33 8.43 -23.62 4.96
N ALA A 34 8.82 -22.80 3.97
CA ALA A 34 9.83 -23.19 2.99
C ALA A 34 11.23 -23.35 3.63
N PHE A 35 11.63 -22.46 4.53
CA PHE A 35 12.88 -22.63 5.30
C PHE A 35 12.83 -23.89 6.17
N GLU A 36 11.78 -24.06 6.98
CA GLU A 36 11.61 -25.23 7.85
C GLU A 36 11.62 -26.54 7.06
N GLY A 37 10.95 -26.55 5.91
CA GLY A 37 10.98 -27.68 4.98
C GLY A 37 12.39 -28.03 4.52
N VAL A 38 13.21 -27.03 4.18
CA VAL A 38 14.61 -27.25 3.73
C VAL A 38 15.49 -27.72 4.89
N LEU A 39 15.37 -27.13 6.07
CA LEU A 39 16.11 -27.55 7.27
C LEU A 39 15.85 -29.03 7.61
N ALA A 40 14.65 -29.53 7.34
CA ALA A 40 14.28 -30.91 7.66
C ALA A 40 14.99 -31.98 6.80
N TRP A 41 15.38 -31.67 5.55
CA TRP A 41 15.99 -32.63 4.64
C TRP A 41 17.43 -32.29 4.22
N LEU A 42 17.88 -31.04 4.42
CA LEU A 42 19.24 -30.64 4.06
C LEU A 42 20.26 -31.46 4.85
N ASN A 43 21.28 -31.92 4.15
CA ASN A 43 22.33 -32.78 4.68
C ASN A 43 23.67 -32.30 4.11
N LYS A 44 24.55 -33.18 3.65
CA LYS A 44 25.83 -32.82 3.04
C LYS A 44 25.65 -32.03 1.74
N TRP A 45 26.38 -30.92 1.61
CA TRP A 45 26.49 -30.14 0.39
C TRP A 45 27.93 -30.15 -0.12
N ALA A 46 28.15 -30.61 -1.35
CA ALA A 46 29.47 -30.58 -1.97
C ALA A 46 29.89 -29.13 -2.26
N CYS A 47 30.86 -28.61 -1.51
CA CYS A 47 31.23 -27.19 -1.51
C CYS A 47 32.44 -26.87 -2.40
N ALA A 48 32.99 -27.87 -3.09
CA ALA A 48 34.21 -27.74 -3.88
C ALA A 48 34.04 -28.24 -5.33
N ARG A 49 34.80 -27.64 -6.25
CA ARG A 49 34.83 -27.98 -7.68
C ARG A 49 36.23 -27.86 -8.27
N THR A 50 36.50 -28.55 -9.36
CA THR A 50 37.84 -28.55 -10.01
C THR A 50 37.94 -27.66 -11.25
N TYR A 51 36.83 -27.04 -11.68
CA TYR A 51 36.76 -26.20 -12.88
C TYR A 51 35.89 -24.95 -12.64
N GLY A 52 36.26 -23.84 -13.26
CA GLY A 52 35.55 -22.55 -13.18
C GLY A 52 36.40 -21.45 -12.53
N LEU A 53 35.74 -20.34 -12.17
CA LEU A 53 36.33 -19.24 -11.41
C LEU A 53 35.98 -19.38 -9.92
N GLY A 54 36.73 -18.73 -9.02
CA GLY A 54 36.43 -18.71 -7.58
C GLY A 54 37.69 -18.69 -6.73
N SER A 55 37.51 -18.76 -5.43
CA SER A 55 38.60 -18.88 -4.46
C SER A 55 39.08 -20.33 -4.35
N LYS A 56 40.39 -20.55 -4.26
CA LYS A 56 40.94 -21.89 -4.01
C LYS A 56 40.76 -22.27 -2.54
N LEU A 57 40.53 -23.56 -2.26
CA LEU A 57 40.60 -24.03 -0.87
C LEU A 57 42.03 -23.85 -0.34
N PRO A 58 42.22 -23.26 0.86
CA PRO A 58 43.54 -22.88 1.34
C PRO A 58 44.41 -24.11 1.69
N TRP A 59 43.80 -25.22 2.13
CA TRP A 59 44.51 -26.47 2.44
C TRP A 59 44.57 -27.47 1.28
N ASP A 60 43.75 -27.29 0.23
CA ASP A 60 43.75 -28.16 -0.95
C ASP A 60 43.51 -27.34 -2.25
N PRO A 61 44.55 -26.67 -2.77
CA PRO A 61 44.43 -25.73 -3.88
C PRO A 61 44.07 -26.38 -5.24
N THR A 62 43.91 -27.70 -5.28
CA THR A 62 43.39 -28.42 -6.46
C THR A 62 41.89 -28.17 -6.65
N PHE A 63 41.18 -27.80 -5.58
CA PHE A 63 39.77 -27.46 -5.57
C PHE A 63 39.54 -25.95 -5.42
N LEU A 64 38.48 -25.48 -6.06
CA LEU A 64 37.88 -24.15 -5.88
C LEU A 64 36.61 -24.28 -5.05
N VAL A 65 36.32 -23.28 -4.21
CA VAL A 65 35.03 -23.15 -3.54
C VAL A 65 33.94 -22.87 -4.58
N GLU A 66 32.81 -23.54 -4.47
CA GLU A 66 31.66 -23.30 -5.34
C GLU A 66 30.83 -22.09 -4.91
N SER A 67 30.11 -21.49 -5.85
CA SER A 67 29.49 -20.17 -5.72
C SER A 67 28.41 -20.03 -4.64
N LEU A 68 27.73 -21.10 -4.23
CA LEU A 68 26.73 -21.06 -3.16
C LEU A 68 27.38 -21.22 -1.77
N SER A 69 28.64 -21.65 -1.71
CA SER A 69 29.39 -21.87 -0.48
C SER A 69 30.24 -20.66 -0.09
N ASP A 70 30.79 -19.91 -1.06
CA ASP A 70 31.57 -18.68 -0.82
C ASP A 70 30.70 -17.41 -0.66
N SER A 71 29.38 -17.52 -0.80
CA SER A 71 28.44 -16.39 -0.78
C SER A 71 27.56 -16.34 0.47
N THR A 72 27.94 -17.02 1.55
CA THR A 72 27.08 -17.19 2.74
C THR A 72 27.20 -16.09 3.80
N ILE A 73 28.36 -15.45 3.94
CA ILE A 73 28.64 -14.44 4.98
C ILE A 73 29.25 -13.13 4.45
N TYR A 74 29.34 -12.99 3.13
CA TYR A 74 30.00 -11.85 2.48
C TYR A 74 29.37 -10.48 2.83
N MET A 75 28.18 -10.45 3.43
CA MET A 75 27.57 -9.24 3.96
C MET A 75 28.41 -8.62 5.08
N ALA A 76 29.13 -9.44 5.87
CA ALA A 76 30.07 -8.93 6.86
C ALA A 76 31.21 -8.15 6.18
N TYR A 77 31.69 -8.63 5.02
CA TYR A 77 32.72 -7.94 4.24
C TYR A 77 32.26 -6.57 3.74
N TYR A 78 30.96 -6.39 3.43
CA TYR A 78 30.45 -5.07 3.00
C TYR A 78 30.72 -3.96 4.02
N THR A 79 30.68 -4.27 5.32
CA THR A 79 30.91 -3.29 6.39
C THR A 79 32.32 -2.69 6.35
N VAL A 80 33.29 -3.42 5.81
CA VAL A 80 34.71 -3.04 5.81
C VAL A 80 35.31 -2.88 4.42
N ALA A 81 34.60 -3.27 3.35
CA ALA A 81 35.10 -3.24 1.98
C ALA A 81 35.58 -1.86 1.55
N HIS A 82 34.87 -0.79 1.93
CA HIS A 82 35.21 0.59 1.58
C HIS A 82 36.50 1.10 2.24
N MET A 83 36.97 0.43 3.30
CA MET A 83 38.25 0.71 3.97
C MET A 83 39.40 -0.12 3.40
N LEU A 84 39.10 -1.30 2.85
CA LEU A 84 40.07 -2.25 2.30
C LEU A 84 40.32 -2.05 0.80
N GLN A 85 39.31 -1.66 0.03
CA GLN A 85 39.36 -1.62 -1.43
C GLN A 85 39.29 -0.18 -1.96
N GLY A 86 40.33 0.26 -2.67
CA GLY A 86 40.32 1.53 -3.42
C GLY A 86 39.75 1.40 -4.84
N LYS A 87 39.72 0.17 -5.37
CA LYS A 87 39.08 -0.20 -6.64
C LYS A 87 38.26 -1.47 -6.47
N PHE A 88 37.27 -1.65 -7.33
CA PHE A 88 36.34 -2.79 -7.30
C PHE A 88 37.04 -4.17 -7.36
N ASP A 89 38.16 -4.27 -8.08
CA ASP A 89 38.93 -5.51 -8.21
C ASP A 89 39.94 -5.71 -7.07
N GLY A 90 39.98 -4.82 -6.08
CA GLY A 90 40.93 -4.88 -4.96
C GLY A 90 42.38 -4.60 -5.34
N SER A 91 42.66 -4.17 -6.58
CA SER A 91 44.04 -3.94 -7.07
C SER A 91 44.75 -2.77 -6.41
N VAL A 92 44.00 -1.88 -5.75
CA VAL A 92 44.51 -0.71 -5.03
C VAL A 92 44.02 -0.80 -3.59
N PRO A 93 44.91 -0.70 -2.58
CA PRO A 93 44.50 -0.62 -1.19
C PRO A 93 43.53 0.53 -0.93
N GLY A 94 42.57 0.30 -0.03
CA GLY A 94 41.59 1.29 0.37
C GLY A 94 42.15 2.39 1.27
N THR A 95 41.24 3.14 1.90
CA THR A 95 41.58 4.32 2.71
C THR A 95 42.49 4.02 3.91
N LEU A 96 42.49 2.78 4.41
CA LEU A 96 43.37 2.37 5.51
C LEU A 96 44.74 1.87 5.05
N GLY A 97 44.97 1.74 3.74
CA GLY A 97 46.24 1.29 3.17
C GLY A 97 46.68 -0.10 3.67
N ILE A 98 45.73 -0.96 4.02
CA ILE A 98 45.97 -2.35 4.43
C ILE A 98 46.11 -3.19 3.16
N THR A 99 47.17 -3.98 3.06
CA THR A 99 47.39 -4.90 1.93
C THR A 99 46.81 -6.28 2.21
N PRO A 100 46.43 -7.06 1.17
CA PRO A 100 45.77 -8.37 1.36
C PRO A 100 46.56 -9.36 2.24
N ASP A 101 47.89 -9.34 2.17
CA ASP A 101 48.78 -10.20 2.95
C ASP A 101 48.77 -9.91 4.45
N GLN A 102 48.28 -8.73 4.87
CA GLN A 102 48.18 -8.37 6.28
C GLN A 102 46.88 -8.84 6.94
N MET A 103 45.90 -9.29 6.16
CA MET A 103 44.60 -9.77 6.65
C MET A 103 44.63 -11.29 6.84
N THR A 104 45.36 -11.74 7.86
CA THR A 104 45.45 -13.16 8.25
C THR A 104 44.17 -13.63 8.94
N ASP A 105 44.03 -14.95 9.11
CA ASP A 105 42.88 -15.56 9.78
C ASP A 105 42.68 -14.98 11.19
N GLU A 106 43.76 -14.80 11.97
CA GLU A 106 43.69 -14.24 13.32
C GLU A 106 43.26 -12.76 13.34
N VAL A 107 43.62 -12.00 12.30
CA VAL A 107 43.15 -10.60 12.15
C VAL A 107 41.65 -10.58 11.84
N TRP A 108 41.17 -11.50 11.00
CA TRP A 108 39.74 -11.65 10.73
C TRP A 108 38.97 -12.12 11.95
N GLU A 109 39.48 -13.09 12.71
CA GLU A 109 38.88 -13.57 13.95
C GLU A 109 38.75 -12.44 14.99
N TYR A 110 39.78 -11.62 15.19
CA TYR A 110 39.71 -10.44 16.06
C TYR A 110 38.61 -9.46 15.63
N LEU A 111 38.51 -9.21 14.32
CA LEU A 111 37.55 -8.29 13.75
C LEU A 111 36.11 -8.81 13.90
N LEU A 112 35.85 -10.03 13.44
CA LEU A 112 34.51 -10.58 13.19
C LEU A 112 33.94 -11.46 14.32
N ASP A 113 34.79 -12.24 14.99
CA ASP A 113 34.36 -13.27 15.96
C ASP A 113 34.87 -13.00 17.40
N GLY A 114 35.45 -11.81 17.63
CA GLY A 114 35.90 -11.41 18.95
C GLY A 114 37.14 -12.17 19.45
N GLY A 115 37.94 -12.73 18.52
CA GLY A 115 39.23 -13.32 18.81
C GLY A 115 40.20 -12.34 19.50
N SER A 116 41.30 -12.86 20.05
CA SER A 116 42.33 -12.02 20.67
C SER A 116 43.23 -11.37 19.61
N TRP A 117 43.78 -10.18 19.90
CA TRP A 117 44.67 -9.49 18.97
C TRP A 117 45.94 -10.32 18.69
N PRO A 118 46.28 -10.62 17.42
CA PRO A 118 47.45 -11.43 17.10
C PRO A 118 48.76 -10.70 17.41
N ALA A 119 49.64 -11.31 18.21
CA ALA A 119 50.91 -10.71 18.61
C ALA A 119 51.88 -10.46 17.44
N ASN A 120 51.74 -11.23 16.36
CA ASN A 120 52.53 -11.17 15.13
C ASN A 120 51.84 -10.37 14.00
N ALA A 121 50.77 -9.62 14.30
CA ALA A 121 50.07 -8.82 13.30
C ALA A 121 51.01 -7.79 12.65
N THR A 122 51.04 -7.75 11.33
CA THR A 122 51.79 -6.74 10.56
C THR A 122 50.96 -5.48 10.30
N VAL A 123 49.65 -5.53 10.58
CA VAL A 123 48.71 -4.42 10.49
C VAL A 123 48.58 -3.71 11.84
N SER A 124 48.31 -2.40 11.82
CA SER A 124 48.07 -1.61 13.04
C SER A 124 46.73 -1.97 13.67
N LYS A 125 46.73 -2.16 14.99
CA LYS A 125 45.54 -2.47 15.78
C LYS A 125 44.47 -1.40 15.66
N GLU A 126 44.87 -0.13 15.66
CA GLU A 126 43.96 1.02 15.56
C GLU A 126 43.15 0.98 14.25
N LYS A 127 43.76 0.52 13.15
CA LYS A 127 43.07 0.36 11.87
C LYS A 127 42.03 -0.75 11.91
N ILE A 128 42.37 -1.88 12.54
CA ILE A 128 41.44 -3.01 12.68
C ILE A 128 40.33 -2.69 13.69
N ASP A 129 40.62 -1.95 14.77
CA ASP A 129 39.62 -1.46 15.73
C ASP A 129 38.57 -0.56 15.05
N LEU A 130 39.00 0.28 14.09
CA LEU A 130 38.08 1.08 13.28
C LEU A 130 37.16 0.21 12.43
N MET A 131 37.70 -0.81 11.76
CA MET A 131 36.92 -1.76 10.98
C MET A 131 35.96 -2.58 11.85
N LYS A 132 36.42 -3.01 13.04
CA LYS A 132 35.61 -3.71 14.02
C LYS A 132 34.42 -2.87 14.47
N ARG A 133 34.64 -1.59 14.77
CA ARG A 133 33.56 -0.66 15.12
C ARG A 133 32.50 -0.55 14.02
N GLU A 134 32.93 -0.53 12.76
CA GLU A 134 32.03 -0.45 11.59
C GLU A 134 31.23 -1.73 11.41
N PHE A 135 31.87 -2.89 11.53
CA PHE A 135 31.16 -4.18 11.59
C PHE A 135 30.16 -4.19 12.76
N ASP A 136 30.59 -3.83 13.96
CA ASP A 136 29.75 -3.86 15.15
C ASP A 136 28.55 -2.92 15.09
N TYR A 137 28.68 -1.80 14.35
CA TYR A 137 27.61 -0.85 14.12
C TYR A 137 26.57 -1.36 13.10
N PHE A 138 27.02 -1.95 12.00
CA PHE A 138 26.15 -2.37 10.89
C PHE A 138 25.62 -3.81 11.01
N TYR A 139 26.18 -4.64 11.90
CA TYR A 139 25.77 -6.02 12.11
C TYR A 139 25.02 -6.22 13.43
N PRO A 140 23.94 -7.02 13.45
CA PRO A 140 23.46 -7.91 12.39
C PRO A 140 22.81 -7.15 11.22
N PHE A 141 22.73 -7.76 10.03
CA PHE A 141 21.98 -7.13 8.95
C PHE A 141 20.47 -7.19 9.23
N ASP A 142 19.79 -6.08 8.98
CA ASP A 142 18.35 -5.96 9.24
C ASP A 142 17.52 -6.78 8.27
N VAL A 143 17.83 -6.70 6.97
CA VAL A 143 16.99 -7.26 5.90
C VAL A 143 17.84 -7.83 4.78
N ARG A 144 17.51 -9.05 4.37
CA ARG A 144 18.01 -9.67 3.13
C ARG A 144 16.85 -10.00 2.20
N SER A 145 16.78 -9.32 1.06
CA SER A 145 15.74 -9.53 0.04
C SER A 145 16.23 -10.45 -1.07
N SER A 146 15.41 -11.40 -1.51
CA SER A 146 15.76 -12.31 -2.61
C SER A 146 14.55 -12.99 -3.28
N GLY A 147 14.81 -13.67 -4.40
CA GLY A 147 13.83 -14.57 -5.01
C GLY A 147 13.66 -15.86 -4.20
N LYS A 148 12.45 -16.42 -4.23
CA LYS A 148 12.10 -17.68 -3.54
C LYS A 148 12.96 -18.88 -3.95
N ASP A 149 13.59 -18.83 -5.12
CA ASP A 149 14.51 -19.85 -5.64
C ASP A 149 15.79 -19.99 -4.80
N LEU A 150 16.16 -18.95 -4.04
CA LEU A 150 17.34 -18.98 -3.16
C LEU A 150 17.06 -19.50 -1.74
N ILE A 151 15.78 -19.69 -1.36
CA ILE A 151 15.42 -20.29 -0.06
C ILE A 151 16.06 -21.69 0.10
N PRO A 152 15.89 -22.65 -0.83
CA PRO A 152 16.39 -24.02 -0.64
C PRO A 152 17.91 -24.18 -0.73
N ASN A 153 18.66 -23.10 -0.91
CA ASN A 153 20.11 -23.13 -1.04
C ASN A 153 20.74 -21.92 -0.31
N HIS A 154 21.15 -20.89 -1.04
CA HIS A 154 21.87 -19.70 -0.59
C HIS A 154 21.36 -19.11 0.72
N LEU A 155 20.05 -18.85 0.84
CA LEU A 155 19.50 -18.23 2.06
C LEU A 155 19.56 -19.19 3.26
N THR A 156 19.32 -20.48 3.04
CA THR A 156 19.48 -21.49 4.08
C THR A 156 20.96 -21.67 4.45
N PHE A 157 21.87 -21.67 3.49
CA PHE A 157 23.32 -21.76 3.75
C PHE A 157 23.82 -20.54 4.52
N CYS A 158 23.31 -19.35 4.18
CA CYS A 158 23.54 -18.13 4.94
C CYS A 158 23.16 -18.31 6.42
N ILE A 159 21.97 -18.87 6.72
CA ILE A 159 21.53 -19.18 8.09
C ILE A 159 22.53 -20.12 8.78
N TYR A 160 22.83 -21.26 8.17
CA TYR A 160 23.77 -22.22 8.75
C TYR A 160 25.12 -21.58 9.05
N VAL A 161 25.77 -20.96 8.07
CA VAL A 161 27.12 -20.42 8.25
C VAL A 161 27.14 -19.26 9.26
N HIS A 162 26.09 -18.42 9.31
CA HIS A 162 26.00 -17.39 10.36
C HIS A 162 25.91 -18.00 11.76
N THR A 163 25.11 -19.06 11.95
CA THR A 163 25.00 -19.73 13.26
C THR A 163 26.26 -20.48 13.68
N ALA A 164 27.13 -20.83 12.73
CA ALA A 164 28.41 -21.48 13.01
C ALA A 164 29.51 -20.48 13.39
N LEU A 165 29.49 -19.27 12.81
CA LEU A 165 30.60 -18.32 12.90
C LEU A 165 30.33 -17.13 13.82
N PHE A 166 29.08 -16.76 14.05
CA PHE A 166 28.76 -15.52 14.76
C PHE A 166 27.94 -15.78 16.02
N PRO A 167 28.12 -14.95 17.07
CA PRO A 167 27.27 -14.99 18.24
C PRO A 167 25.83 -14.60 17.89
N GLU A 168 24.88 -14.98 18.75
CA GLU A 168 23.44 -14.84 18.49
C GLU A 168 22.96 -13.40 18.22
N ASP A 169 23.62 -12.41 18.82
CA ASP A 169 23.32 -10.99 18.62
C ASP A 169 23.75 -10.48 17.24
N LYS A 170 24.53 -11.27 16.49
CA LYS A 170 25.00 -10.99 15.13
C LYS A 170 24.30 -11.82 14.07
N TRP A 171 23.28 -12.61 14.45
CA TRP A 171 22.49 -13.39 13.51
C TRP A 171 21.53 -12.51 12.68
N PRO A 172 21.27 -12.87 11.41
CA PRO A 172 20.28 -12.25 10.53
C PRO A 172 18.94 -11.92 11.21
N LEU A 173 18.46 -10.68 11.07
CA LEU A 173 17.19 -10.26 11.67
C LEU A 173 15.97 -10.60 10.81
N SER A 174 16.06 -10.41 9.49
CA SER A 174 14.95 -10.72 8.58
C SER A 174 15.38 -11.13 7.17
N MET A 175 14.54 -11.95 6.52
CA MET A 175 14.67 -12.32 5.11
C MET A 175 13.33 -12.21 4.39
N ARG A 176 13.28 -11.41 3.33
CA ARG A 176 12.08 -11.23 2.49
C ARG A 176 12.25 -11.96 1.17
N ALA A 177 11.37 -12.93 0.91
CA ALA A 177 11.35 -13.66 -0.35
C ALA A 177 10.24 -13.15 -1.29
N ASN A 178 10.56 -12.90 -2.55
CA ASN A 178 9.60 -12.56 -3.60
C ASN A 178 9.51 -13.66 -4.68
N GLY A 179 8.42 -13.69 -5.43
CA GLY A 179 8.30 -14.55 -6.61
C GLY A 179 9.18 -14.11 -7.78
N HIS A 180 9.19 -14.89 -8.85
CA HIS A 180 9.92 -14.52 -10.06
C HIS A 180 9.19 -13.41 -10.80
N LEU A 181 9.95 -12.52 -11.44
CA LEU A 181 9.36 -11.48 -12.27
C LEU A 181 8.89 -12.04 -13.61
N MET A 182 7.64 -11.77 -13.96
CA MET A 182 7.05 -11.97 -15.28
C MET A 182 7.00 -10.64 -16.04
N VAL A 183 6.88 -10.71 -17.37
CA VAL A 183 6.66 -9.55 -18.23
C VAL A 183 5.37 -9.77 -19.01
N ASN A 184 4.42 -8.83 -18.89
CA ASN A 184 3.10 -8.87 -19.53
C ASN A 184 2.36 -10.21 -19.32
N GLY A 185 2.44 -10.76 -18.10
CA GLY A 185 1.80 -12.02 -17.71
C GLY A 185 2.51 -13.28 -18.20
N GLN A 186 3.71 -13.15 -18.78
CA GLN A 186 4.48 -14.27 -19.32
C GLN A 186 5.82 -14.42 -18.60
N LYS A 187 6.24 -15.68 -18.37
CA LYS A 187 7.60 -15.98 -17.91
C LYS A 187 8.61 -15.41 -18.90
N MET A 188 9.59 -14.68 -18.37
CA MET A 188 10.68 -14.13 -19.17
C MET A 188 11.54 -15.26 -19.76
N SER A 189 11.76 -15.22 -21.07
CA SER A 189 12.66 -16.14 -21.77
C SER A 189 13.35 -15.41 -22.93
N LYS A 190 14.68 -15.53 -22.98
CA LYS A 190 15.47 -15.05 -24.12
C LYS A 190 14.99 -15.65 -25.45
N SER A 191 14.59 -16.93 -25.45
CA SER A 191 14.13 -17.62 -26.67
C SER A 191 12.77 -17.14 -27.18
N LYS A 192 11.92 -16.57 -26.30
CA LYS A 192 10.63 -15.98 -26.68
C LYS A 192 10.75 -14.50 -27.06
N GLY A 193 11.93 -13.90 -26.90
CA GLY A 193 12.17 -12.48 -27.16
C GLY A 193 11.44 -11.53 -26.20
N ASN A 194 10.87 -12.03 -25.11
CA ASN A 194 10.08 -11.26 -24.15
C ASN A 194 10.85 -10.87 -22.87
N SER A 195 12.18 -10.96 -22.90
CA SER A 195 13.06 -10.51 -21.80
C SER A 195 13.51 -9.07 -22.03
N MET A 196 13.46 -8.24 -21.00
CA MET A 196 14.06 -6.90 -21.00
C MET A 196 15.16 -6.81 -19.96
N THR A 197 16.30 -6.26 -20.36
CA THR A 197 17.36 -5.90 -19.41
C THR A 197 17.00 -4.61 -18.67
N MET A 198 17.58 -4.39 -17.48
CA MET A 198 17.41 -3.15 -16.72
C MET A 198 17.69 -1.91 -17.57
N ARG A 199 18.78 -1.92 -18.35
CA ARG A 199 19.16 -0.81 -19.25
C ARG A 199 18.07 -0.52 -20.28
N GLN A 200 17.54 -1.56 -20.92
CA GLN A 200 16.46 -1.41 -21.90
C GLN A 200 15.18 -0.84 -21.26
N CYS A 201 14.83 -1.26 -20.04
CA CYS A 201 13.69 -0.68 -19.32
C CYS A 201 13.90 0.82 -19.04
N ILE A 202 15.09 1.22 -18.58
CA ILE A 202 15.41 2.63 -18.31
C ILE A 202 15.39 3.45 -19.60
N GLU A 203 15.97 2.95 -20.68
CA GLU A 203 15.98 3.65 -21.98
C GLU A 203 14.56 3.79 -22.57
N LYS A 204 13.70 2.80 -22.34
CA LYS A 204 12.34 2.77 -22.89
C LYS A 204 11.34 3.57 -22.08
N PHE A 205 11.40 3.51 -20.75
CA PHE A 205 10.38 4.07 -19.86
C PHE A 205 10.90 5.17 -18.94
N GLY A 206 12.22 5.35 -18.83
CA GLY A 206 12.84 6.14 -17.77
C GLY A 206 12.91 5.38 -16.44
N ALA A 207 13.79 5.84 -15.54
CA ALA A 207 14.05 5.18 -14.27
C ALA A 207 12.82 5.16 -13.36
N ASP A 208 12.15 6.30 -13.17
CA ASP A 208 11.05 6.41 -12.19
C ASP A 208 9.78 5.68 -12.63
N ALA A 209 9.41 5.74 -13.91
CA ALA A 209 8.26 4.97 -14.40
C ALA A 209 8.53 3.46 -14.32
N THR A 210 9.77 3.02 -14.57
CA THR A 210 10.19 1.63 -14.37
C THR A 210 10.09 1.23 -12.90
N ARG A 211 10.58 2.07 -11.97
CA ARG A 211 10.52 1.80 -10.52
C ARG A 211 9.09 1.78 -9.98
N LEU A 212 8.22 2.69 -10.42
CA LEU A 212 6.78 2.66 -10.10
C LEU A 212 6.13 1.36 -10.58
N CYS A 213 6.43 0.92 -11.80
CA CYS A 213 5.92 -0.34 -12.33
C CYS A 213 6.42 -1.55 -11.52
N LEU A 214 7.71 -1.55 -11.11
CA LEU A 214 8.28 -2.61 -10.28
C LEU A 214 7.68 -2.65 -8.87
N ALA A 215 7.39 -1.50 -8.27
CA ALA A 215 6.71 -1.43 -6.97
C ALA A 215 5.26 -1.94 -7.05
N ASP A 216 4.55 -1.71 -8.16
CA ASP A 216 3.19 -2.22 -8.39
C ASP A 216 3.15 -3.72 -8.82
N ALA A 217 4.30 -4.30 -9.19
CA ALA A 217 4.39 -5.62 -9.80
C ALA A 217 3.94 -6.77 -8.88
N GLY A 218 4.15 -6.63 -7.56
CA GLY A 218 3.74 -7.61 -6.56
C GLY A 218 4.76 -7.76 -5.42
N ASP A 219 4.23 -7.92 -4.20
CA ASP A 219 5.03 -7.94 -2.96
C ASP A 219 5.21 -9.34 -2.34
N GLY A 220 4.44 -10.33 -2.79
CA GLY A 220 4.41 -11.67 -2.20
C GLY A 220 5.40 -12.67 -2.81
N ILE A 221 5.26 -13.93 -2.35
CA ILE A 221 6.00 -15.08 -2.88
C ILE A 221 5.47 -15.58 -4.24
N GLU A 222 4.27 -15.14 -4.62
CA GLU A 222 3.71 -15.33 -5.94
C GLU A 222 4.52 -14.55 -6.98
N ASP A 223 4.53 -15.04 -8.22
CA ASP A 223 5.31 -14.41 -9.30
C ASP A 223 4.77 -13.00 -9.59
N ALA A 224 5.63 -11.99 -9.45
CA ALA A 224 5.31 -10.60 -9.71
C ALA A 224 5.20 -10.35 -11.22
N ASN A 225 4.49 -9.30 -11.63
CA ASN A 225 4.29 -9.00 -13.05
C ASN A 225 4.65 -7.56 -13.41
N PHE A 226 5.67 -7.40 -14.26
CA PHE A 226 5.97 -6.12 -14.92
C PHE A 226 5.06 -5.96 -16.14
N ASP A 227 4.11 -5.02 -16.08
CA ASP A 227 3.23 -4.69 -17.21
C ASP A 227 3.71 -3.41 -17.92
N GLU A 228 4.08 -3.55 -19.19
CA GLU A 228 4.54 -2.41 -20.00
C GLU A 228 3.45 -1.35 -20.21
N LYS A 229 2.17 -1.72 -20.16
CA LYS A 229 1.06 -0.73 -20.22
C LYS A 229 1.06 0.14 -18.97
N THR A 230 1.28 -0.46 -17.80
CA THR A 230 1.41 0.25 -16.53
C THR A 230 2.64 1.17 -16.53
N ALA A 231 3.78 0.67 -17.03
CA ALA A 231 4.99 1.50 -17.18
C ALA A 231 4.73 2.73 -18.08
N ASN A 232 4.11 2.55 -19.24
CA ASN A 232 3.75 3.67 -20.14
C ASN A 232 2.76 4.64 -19.49
N ALA A 233 1.75 4.14 -18.78
CA ALA A 233 0.80 5.00 -18.05
C ALA A 233 1.50 5.82 -16.96
N ASN A 234 2.51 5.26 -16.29
CA ASN A 234 3.30 5.96 -15.28
C ASN A 234 4.14 7.09 -15.88
N ILE A 235 4.64 6.97 -17.12
CA ILE A 235 5.33 8.09 -17.81
C ILE A 235 4.38 9.28 -17.93
N LEU A 236 3.19 9.05 -18.47
CA LEU A 236 2.20 10.11 -18.67
C LEU A 236 1.78 10.72 -17.33
N ARG A 237 1.55 9.88 -16.32
CA ARG A 237 1.14 10.31 -14.97
C ARG A 237 2.19 11.18 -14.30
N LEU A 238 3.48 10.81 -14.38
CA LEU A 238 4.56 11.63 -13.85
C LEU A 238 4.67 12.96 -14.60
N HIS A 239 4.62 12.92 -15.94
CA HIS A 239 4.71 14.12 -16.76
C HIS A 239 3.57 15.12 -16.48
N THR A 240 2.32 14.65 -16.43
CA THR A 240 1.16 15.52 -16.14
C THR A 240 1.20 16.05 -14.71
N LEU A 241 1.73 15.27 -13.76
CA LEU A 241 1.87 15.72 -12.38
C LEU A 241 2.95 16.79 -12.23
N ILE A 242 4.10 16.67 -12.91
CA ILE A 242 5.12 17.74 -12.95
C ILE A 242 4.49 19.04 -13.48
N ALA A 243 3.84 18.97 -14.64
CA ALA A 243 3.22 20.14 -15.27
C ALA A 243 2.15 20.77 -14.37
N TRP A 244 1.34 19.96 -13.68
CA TRP A 244 0.35 20.47 -12.73
C TRP A 244 1.02 21.16 -11.54
N CYS A 245 2.07 20.57 -10.96
CA CYS A 245 2.82 21.20 -9.87
C CYS A 245 3.41 22.54 -10.31
N GLU A 246 4.02 22.62 -11.50
CA GLU A 246 4.55 23.88 -12.05
C GLU A 246 3.45 24.94 -12.23
N GLU A 247 2.29 24.57 -12.78
CA GLU A 247 1.17 25.49 -12.98
C GLU A 247 0.68 26.10 -11.66
N MET A 248 0.61 25.31 -10.59
CA MET A 248 0.14 25.79 -9.28
C MET A 248 1.02 26.88 -8.66
N PHE A 249 2.32 26.92 -9.01
CA PHE A 249 3.26 27.94 -8.52
C PHE A 249 3.55 29.07 -9.53
N GLN A 250 3.03 28.99 -10.75
CA GLN A 250 3.17 30.07 -11.73
C GLN A 250 2.19 31.22 -11.48
N ASP A 251 0.99 30.93 -10.97
CA ASP A 251 -0.07 31.91 -10.76
C ASP A 251 -0.85 31.65 -9.47
N GLU A 252 -0.23 32.00 -8.34
CA GLU A 252 -0.84 31.88 -7.01
C GLU A 252 -2.15 32.69 -6.88
N SER A 253 -2.41 33.66 -7.77
CA SER A 253 -3.63 34.46 -7.72
C SER A 253 -4.91 33.65 -8.01
N LYS A 254 -4.77 32.48 -8.64
CA LYS A 254 -5.87 31.52 -8.87
C LYS A 254 -6.19 30.67 -7.65
N LEU A 255 -5.33 30.68 -6.64
CA LEU A 255 -5.52 29.91 -5.41
C LEU A 255 -6.18 30.78 -4.36
N ARG A 256 -7.16 30.22 -3.67
CA ARG A 256 -7.89 30.91 -2.61
C ARG A 256 -7.00 31.05 -1.37
N GLN A 257 -7.14 32.20 -0.71
CA GLN A 257 -6.57 32.49 0.60
C GLN A 257 -7.69 32.63 1.65
N GLY A 258 -7.32 32.62 2.94
CA GLY A 258 -8.22 32.84 4.05
C GLY A 258 -8.46 31.58 4.89
N ASP A 259 -9.66 31.45 5.45
CA ASP A 259 -10.01 30.35 6.33
C ASP A 259 -10.34 29.06 5.56
N PHE A 260 -10.09 27.92 6.20
CA PHE A 260 -10.42 26.60 5.65
C PHE A 260 -11.93 26.37 5.68
N ASN A 261 -12.49 26.10 4.51
CA ASN A 261 -13.90 25.69 4.36
C ASN A 261 -14.07 24.19 4.69
N TYR A 262 -15.28 23.67 4.45
CA TYR A 262 -15.57 22.26 4.71
C TYR A 262 -14.75 21.30 3.83
N HIS A 263 -14.65 21.57 2.52
CA HIS A 263 -13.90 20.76 1.56
C HIS A 263 -12.39 20.74 1.85
N ASP A 264 -11.84 21.85 2.34
CA ASP A 264 -10.45 21.98 2.80
C ASP A 264 -10.16 21.02 3.96
N ARG A 265 -11.08 20.93 4.93
CA ARG A 265 -10.97 20.04 6.10
C ARG A 265 -11.10 18.57 5.73
N VAL A 266 -11.97 18.24 4.78
CA VAL A 266 -12.09 16.88 4.23
C VAL A 266 -10.78 16.47 3.56
N PHE A 267 -10.28 17.31 2.66
CA PHE A 267 -9.03 17.04 1.94
C PHE A 267 -7.83 16.89 2.89
N GLU A 268 -7.69 17.78 3.88
CA GLU A 268 -6.62 17.69 4.88
C GLU A 268 -6.66 16.37 5.67
N ASN A 269 -7.85 15.92 6.09
CA ASN A 269 -8.00 14.65 6.81
C ASN A 269 -7.69 13.44 5.94
N GLU A 270 -8.12 13.44 4.68
CA GLU A 270 -7.81 12.36 3.73
C GLU A 270 -6.30 12.25 3.49
N VAL A 271 -5.60 13.37 3.30
CA VAL A 271 -4.15 13.36 3.11
C VAL A 271 -3.43 12.89 4.39
N ASN A 272 -3.87 13.30 5.58
CA ASN A 272 -3.31 12.81 6.84
C ASN A 272 -3.52 11.29 7.03
N GLU A 273 -4.68 10.76 6.66
CA GLU A 273 -4.94 9.32 6.66
C GLU A 273 -3.99 8.60 5.69
N LEU A 274 -3.84 9.10 4.47
CA LEU A 274 -2.96 8.52 3.46
C LEU A 274 -1.48 8.55 3.88
N ILE A 275 -1.00 9.61 4.55
CA ILE A 275 0.35 9.67 5.12
C ILE A 275 0.55 8.51 6.11
N THR A 276 -0.42 8.30 7.00
CA THR A 276 -0.35 7.28 8.05
C THR A 276 -0.39 5.87 7.47
N ILE A 277 -1.33 5.60 6.57
CA ILE A 277 -1.49 4.31 5.90
C ILE A 277 -0.26 3.97 5.06
N THR A 278 0.24 4.92 4.28
CA THR A 278 1.43 4.72 3.43
C THR A 278 2.66 4.38 4.27
N LYS A 279 2.82 5.02 5.43
CA LYS A 279 3.93 4.72 6.35
C LYS A 279 3.89 3.27 6.80
N GLY A 280 2.73 2.78 7.25
CA GLY A 280 2.56 1.39 7.67
C GLY A 280 2.93 0.40 6.57
N TYR A 281 2.51 0.66 5.33
CA TYR A 281 2.86 -0.21 4.20
C TYR A 281 4.36 -0.21 3.85
N TYR A 282 5.06 0.91 4.01
CA TYR A 282 6.52 0.91 3.87
C TYR A 282 7.22 0.15 5.01
N GLU A 283 6.74 0.28 6.25
CA GLU A 283 7.27 -0.47 7.41
C GLU A 283 7.07 -1.99 7.23
N GLU A 284 5.95 -2.42 6.65
CA GLU A 284 5.66 -3.81 6.32
C GLU A 284 6.27 -4.30 4.99
N MET A 285 6.99 -3.44 4.26
CA MET A 285 7.57 -3.73 2.94
C MET A 285 6.53 -4.17 1.90
N GLN A 286 5.34 -3.58 1.93
CA GLN A 286 4.26 -3.77 0.96
C GLN A 286 4.25 -2.58 -0.02
N TYR A 287 5.17 -2.60 -0.99
CA TYR A 287 5.42 -1.46 -1.87
C TYR A 287 4.28 -1.18 -2.84
N LYS A 288 3.50 -2.19 -3.23
CA LYS A 288 2.33 -2.02 -4.08
C LYS A 288 1.27 -1.17 -3.39
N ASP A 289 0.94 -1.51 -2.15
CA ASP A 289 -0.03 -0.72 -1.38
C ASP A 289 0.56 0.64 -0.98
N ALA A 290 1.85 0.72 -0.66
CA ALA A 290 2.52 2.01 -0.44
C ALA A 290 2.39 2.94 -1.66
N VAL A 291 2.56 2.45 -2.89
CA VAL A 291 2.34 3.22 -4.13
C VAL A 291 0.85 3.51 -4.35
N LYS A 292 -0.03 2.54 -4.10
CA LYS A 292 -1.48 2.73 -4.22
C LYS A 292 -1.95 3.91 -3.36
N PHE A 293 -1.63 3.91 -2.07
CA PHE A 293 -2.09 4.94 -1.14
C PHE A 293 -1.26 6.22 -1.23
N GLY A 294 0.08 6.09 -1.26
CA GLY A 294 1.02 7.21 -1.25
C GLY A 294 1.15 7.96 -2.58
N PHE A 295 0.58 7.43 -3.66
CA PHE A 295 0.64 8.06 -4.98
C PHE A 295 -0.70 8.08 -5.72
N TYR A 296 -1.37 6.94 -5.90
CA TYR A 296 -2.60 6.90 -6.71
C TYR A 296 -3.82 7.46 -5.97
N GLU A 297 -4.10 7.01 -4.75
CA GLU A 297 -5.21 7.53 -3.95
C GLU A 297 -4.93 8.96 -3.49
N LEU A 298 -3.67 9.30 -3.22
CA LEU A 298 -3.28 10.68 -2.94
C LEU A 298 -3.60 11.64 -4.10
N GLN A 299 -3.33 11.24 -5.34
CA GLN A 299 -3.75 12.00 -6.53
C GLN A 299 -5.27 12.05 -6.68
N THR A 300 -5.97 10.96 -6.35
CA THR A 300 -7.44 10.88 -6.40
C THR A 300 -8.08 11.85 -5.42
N ALA A 301 -7.57 11.93 -4.18
CA ALA A 301 -8.01 12.90 -3.18
C ALA A 301 -7.83 14.35 -3.68
N ARG A 302 -6.68 14.65 -4.30
CA ARG A 302 -6.41 15.98 -4.88
C ARG A 302 -7.30 16.30 -6.09
N ASP A 303 -7.58 15.32 -6.96
CA ASP A 303 -8.48 15.53 -8.10
C ASP A 303 -9.89 15.84 -7.62
N TRP A 304 -10.37 15.07 -6.63
CA TRP A 304 -11.66 15.30 -6.00
C TRP A 304 -11.75 16.69 -5.37
N TYR A 305 -10.75 17.07 -4.58
CA TYR A 305 -10.67 18.39 -3.96
C TYR A 305 -10.69 19.51 -5.00
N ARG A 306 -9.95 19.37 -6.10
CA ARG A 306 -9.97 20.31 -7.23
C ARG A 306 -11.35 20.43 -7.86
N GLU A 307 -12.06 19.32 -8.04
CA GLU A 307 -13.40 19.31 -8.62
C GLU A 307 -14.42 20.01 -7.74
N VAL A 308 -14.51 19.66 -6.45
CA VAL A 308 -15.50 20.25 -5.54
C VAL A 308 -15.24 21.72 -5.23
N THR A 309 -13.99 22.16 -5.36
CA THR A 309 -13.60 23.57 -5.17
C THR A 309 -13.51 24.38 -6.47
N ALA A 310 -13.91 23.83 -7.63
CA ALA A 310 -13.69 24.47 -8.93
C ALA A 310 -14.26 25.89 -9.06
N GLU A 311 -15.28 26.27 -8.29
CA GLU A 311 -15.86 27.63 -8.31
C GLU A 311 -15.22 28.60 -7.32
N ILE A 312 -14.74 28.07 -6.20
CA ILE A 312 -14.20 28.86 -5.08
C ILE A 312 -12.67 28.85 -5.04
N GLY A 313 -12.02 28.00 -5.84
CA GLY A 313 -10.59 27.77 -5.84
C GLY A 313 -10.12 26.86 -4.71
N MET A 314 -9.09 26.06 -5.01
CA MET A 314 -8.31 25.32 -4.02
C MET A 314 -7.55 26.29 -3.11
N HIS A 315 -7.34 25.89 -1.85
CA HIS A 315 -6.63 26.71 -0.88
C HIS A 315 -5.11 26.63 -1.08
N VAL A 316 -4.44 27.78 -1.19
CA VAL A 316 -3.00 27.88 -1.49
C VAL A 316 -2.12 27.01 -0.57
N LYS A 317 -2.31 27.12 0.75
CA LYS A 317 -1.54 26.34 1.74
C LYS A 317 -1.74 24.83 1.62
N LEU A 318 -2.93 24.37 1.26
CA LEU A 318 -3.20 22.93 1.13
C LEU A 318 -2.61 22.38 -0.16
N VAL A 319 -2.60 23.16 -1.24
CA VAL A 319 -1.94 22.78 -2.49
C VAL A 319 -0.43 22.66 -2.29
N GLU A 320 0.22 23.67 -1.70
CA GLU A 320 1.66 23.62 -1.40
C GLU A 320 2.02 22.44 -0.48
N TRP A 321 1.26 22.27 0.61
CA TRP A 321 1.45 21.17 1.55
C TRP A 321 1.25 19.81 0.88
N TRP A 322 0.21 19.65 0.06
CA TRP A 322 -0.02 18.40 -0.66
C TRP A 322 1.10 18.07 -1.64
N ILE A 323 1.61 19.05 -2.39
CA ILE A 323 2.74 18.84 -3.32
C ILE A 323 3.96 18.34 -2.55
N ARG A 324 4.25 18.96 -1.40
CA ARG A 324 5.34 18.54 -0.50
C ARG A 324 5.14 17.12 0.01
N VAL A 325 3.94 16.77 0.47
CA VAL A 325 3.62 15.42 0.93
C VAL A 325 3.79 14.40 -0.22
N ALA A 326 3.25 14.70 -1.40
CA ALA A 326 3.28 13.79 -2.54
C ALA A 326 4.70 13.41 -2.95
N VAL A 327 5.62 14.38 -3.02
CA VAL A 327 7.02 14.12 -3.36
C VAL A 327 7.77 13.36 -2.27
N LEU A 328 7.45 13.61 -0.99
CA LEU A 328 8.08 12.87 0.11
C LEU A 328 7.62 11.42 0.16
N LEU A 329 6.32 11.16 0.01
CA LEU A 329 5.74 9.81 0.06
C LEU A 329 6.24 8.92 -1.10
N ILE A 330 6.46 9.51 -2.28
CA ILE A 330 6.89 8.75 -3.46
C ILE A 330 8.41 8.71 -3.65
N CYS A 331 9.19 9.51 -2.92
CA CYS A 331 10.65 9.59 -3.06
C CYS A 331 11.37 8.23 -3.03
N PRO A 332 11.01 7.25 -2.16
CA PRO A 332 11.64 5.92 -2.19
C PRO A 332 11.48 5.19 -3.52
N VAL A 333 10.41 5.45 -4.28
CA VAL A 333 10.08 4.76 -5.54
C VAL A 333 10.45 5.61 -6.76
N ALA A 334 10.12 6.91 -6.77
CA ALA A 334 10.38 7.84 -7.86
C ALA A 334 11.27 9.02 -7.40
N PRO A 335 12.56 8.77 -7.10
CA PRO A 335 13.42 9.77 -6.49
C PRO A 335 13.77 10.93 -7.43
N HIS A 336 13.86 10.72 -8.74
CA HIS A 336 14.28 11.78 -9.67
C HIS A 336 13.16 12.80 -9.90
N PHE A 337 11.92 12.33 -10.05
CA PHE A 337 10.70 13.12 -10.05
C PHE A 337 10.60 13.91 -8.74
N SER A 338 10.79 13.24 -7.60
CA SER A 338 10.68 13.87 -6.29
C SER A 338 11.72 14.96 -6.11
N GLU A 339 12.97 14.70 -6.49
CA GLU A 339 14.07 15.68 -6.43
C GLU A 339 13.80 16.88 -7.35
N HIS A 340 13.32 16.64 -8.58
CA HIS A 340 13.00 17.71 -9.51
C HIS A 340 11.91 18.64 -8.96
N VAL A 341 10.77 18.08 -8.53
CA VAL A 341 9.68 18.89 -7.96
C VAL A 341 10.13 19.60 -6.68
N TRP A 342 10.88 18.92 -5.81
CA TRP A 342 11.39 19.49 -4.55
C TRP A 342 12.34 20.68 -4.77
N THR A 343 13.31 20.54 -5.65
CA THR A 343 14.35 21.56 -5.86
C THR A 343 13.94 22.63 -6.87
N THR A 344 13.15 22.28 -7.88
CA THR A 344 12.82 23.19 -9.00
C THR A 344 11.50 23.91 -8.77
N VAL A 345 10.47 23.17 -8.34
CA VAL A 345 9.12 23.72 -8.17
C VAL A 345 8.97 24.31 -6.77
N LEU A 346 9.26 23.53 -5.72
CA LEU A 346 9.20 24.00 -4.32
C LEU A 346 10.40 24.87 -3.92
N LYS A 347 11.47 24.90 -4.73
CA LYS A 347 12.69 25.70 -4.50
C LYS A 347 13.37 25.43 -3.16
N GLU A 348 13.28 24.18 -2.70
CA GLU A 348 13.91 23.78 -1.45
C GLU A 348 15.45 23.81 -1.57
N PRO A 349 16.18 24.32 -0.57
CA PRO A 349 17.61 24.57 -0.67
C PRO A 349 18.47 23.30 -0.57
N LYS A 350 17.87 22.18 -0.15
CA LYS A 350 18.56 20.89 0.06
C LYS A 350 17.80 19.79 -0.68
N SER A 351 18.52 18.76 -1.09
CA SER A 351 17.97 17.56 -1.72
C SER A 351 16.85 16.93 -0.89
N VAL A 352 15.83 16.38 -1.56
CA VAL A 352 14.72 15.64 -0.93
C VAL A 352 15.24 14.42 -0.16
N GLN A 353 16.42 13.89 -0.53
CA GLN A 353 17.06 12.77 0.15
C GLN A 353 17.44 13.07 1.61
N LEU A 354 17.50 14.35 1.99
CA LEU A 354 17.77 14.80 3.35
C LEU A 354 16.50 15.19 4.11
N ALA A 355 15.33 15.11 3.47
CA ALA A 355 14.06 15.46 4.07
C ALA A 355 13.56 14.34 5.00
N ARG A 356 12.74 14.72 5.98
CA ARG A 356 12.07 13.77 6.89
C ARG A 356 10.76 13.30 6.27
N TRP A 357 10.28 12.16 6.75
CA TRP A 357 8.93 11.69 6.48
C TRP A 357 7.89 12.78 6.84
N PRO A 358 6.84 13.00 6.03
CA PRO A 358 5.86 14.05 6.29
C PRO A 358 5.07 13.74 7.57
N GLU A 359 4.90 14.77 8.41
CA GLU A 359 4.07 14.69 9.61
C GLU A 359 2.62 15.03 9.28
N VAL A 360 1.69 14.36 9.98
CA VAL A 360 0.26 14.71 9.89
C VAL A 360 0.02 16.07 10.53
N THR A 361 -0.86 16.88 9.94
CA THR A 361 -1.13 18.24 10.48
C THR A 361 -1.98 18.20 11.74
N ARG A 362 -2.78 17.15 11.91
CA ARG A 362 -3.66 16.89 13.06
C ARG A 362 -4.03 15.41 13.13
N PRO A 363 -4.52 14.92 14.28
CA PRO A 363 -5.12 13.59 14.37
C PRO A 363 -6.25 13.43 13.34
N VAL A 364 -6.29 12.28 12.67
CA VAL A 364 -7.30 11.96 11.66
C VAL A 364 -8.68 11.86 12.30
N ASP A 365 -9.63 12.65 11.82
CA ASP A 365 -11.04 12.55 12.19
C ASP A 365 -11.80 11.71 11.15
N ARG A 366 -12.09 10.46 11.53
CA ARG A 366 -12.79 9.51 10.67
C ARG A 366 -14.20 9.99 10.27
N THR A 367 -14.85 10.78 11.11
CA THR A 367 -16.17 11.35 10.82
C THR A 367 -16.15 12.23 9.57
N ILE A 368 -15.10 13.03 9.43
CA ILE A 368 -14.93 13.95 8.30
C ILE A 368 -14.61 13.17 7.02
N ILE A 369 -13.80 12.11 7.12
CA ILE A 369 -13.48 11.23 5.98
C ILE A 369 -14.74 10.51 5.49
N ASP A 370 -15.51 9.93 6.42
CA ASP A 370 -16.76 9.24 6.07
C ASP A 370 -17.77 10.21 5.43
N ALA A 371 -17.80 11.48 5.85
CA ALA A 371 -18.59 12.53 5.19
C ALA A 371 -18.10 12.81 3.75
N GLY A 372 -16.78 12.85 3.53
CA GLY A 372 -16.18 13.00 2.20
C GLY A 372 -16.48 11.81 1.26
N VAL A 373 -16.49 10.59 1.79
CA VAL A 373 -16.93 9.39 1.05
C VAL A 373 -18.41 9.51 0.68
N TYR A 374 -19.26 9.86 1.64
CA TYR A 374 -20.69 10.08 1.41
C TYR A 374 -20.97 11.16 0.35
N MET A 375 -20.21 12.26 0.35
CA MET A 375 -20.26 13.29 -0.68
C MET A 375 -20.03 12.72 -2.09
N ARG A 376 -18.98 11.92 -2.28
CA ARG A 376 -18.65 11.27 -3.57
C ARG A 376 -19.73 10.27 -4.00
N ASP A 377 -20.19 9.44 -3.07
CA ASP A 377 -21.19 8.42 -3.34
C ASP A 377 -22.56 9.03 -3.68
N THR A 378 -22.91 10.19 -3.11
CA THR A 378 -24.15 10.91 -3.42
C THR A 378 -24.24 11.27 -4.89
N ILE A 379 -23.15 11.72 -5.53
CA ILE A 379 -23.18 12.07 -6.96
C ILE A 379 -23.46 10.86 -7.82
N LYS A 380 -22.81 9.74 -7.51
CA LYS A 380 -22.99 8.49 -8.23
C LYS A 380 -24.42 7.99 -8.08
N THR A 381 -24.94 7.97 -6.85
CA THR A 381 -26.31 7.52 -6.57
C THR A 381 -27.37 8.42 -7.23
N MET A 382 -27.15 9.74 -7.29
CA MET A 382 -27.99 10.66 -8.07
C MET A 382 -27.99 10.32 -9.56
N ARG A 383 -26.81 10.16 -10.17
CA ARG A 383 -26.68 9.77 -11.59
C ARG A 383 -27.38 8.44 -11.88
N ASP A 384 -27.20 7.45 -11.01
CA ASP A 384 -27.83 6.13 -11.14
C ASP A 384 -29.35 6.21 -10.99
N ALA A 385 -29.86 7.06 -10.09
CA ALA A 385 -31.29 7.30 -9.91
C ALA A 385 -31.92 7.92 -11.16
N GLU A 386 -31.26 8.91 -11.77
CA GLU A 386 -31.69 9.49 -13.05
C GLU A 386 -31.68 8.45 -14.18
N LEU A 387 -30.58 7.69 -14.33
CA LEU A 387 -30.49 6.65 -15.36
C LEU A 387 -31.57 5.57 -15.19
N SER A 388 -31.90 5.21 -13.95
CA SER A 388 -32.99 4.28 -13.62
C SER A 388 -34.34 4.84 -14.04
N LEU A 389 -34.57 6.14 -13.83
CA LEU A 389 -35.78 6.83 -14.25
C LEU A 389 -35.92 6.85 -15.78
N LEU A 390 -34.85 7.16 -16.51
CA LEU A 390 -34.81 7.12 -17.99
C LEU A 390 -35.06 5.71 -18.54
N LYS A 391 -34.49 4.67 -17.92
CA LYS A 391 -34.75 3.27 -18.30
C LYS A 391 -36.22 2.86 -18.11
N LYS A 392 -36.90 3.39 -17.08
CA LYS A 392 -38.34 3.15 -16.85
C LYS A 392 -39.21 3.82 -17.91
N MET A 393 -38.80 4.97 -18.46
CA MET A 393 -39.48 5.61 -19.59
C MET A 393 -39.46 4.72 -20.84
N ASN A 394 -38.30 4.13 -21.16
CA ASN A 394 -38.12 3.31 -22.37
C ASN A 394 -38.83 1.95 -22.34
N LYS A 395 -39.25 1.45 -21.17
CA LYS A 395 -39.91 0.13 -21.00
C LYS A 395 -41.45 0.19 -20.96
N GLY A 396 -42.08 1.20 -21.57
CA GLY A 396 -43.54 1.23 -21.77
C GLY A 396 -44.37 1.85 -20.63
N LYS A 397 -43.74 2.45 -19.60
CA LYS A 397 -44.42 3.36 -18.64
C LYS A 397 -44.37 4.83 -19.08
N GLN A 398 -44.25 5.05 -20.39
CA GLN A 398 -43.98 6.33 -21.03
C GLN A 398 -44.95 7.43 -20.57
N ALA A 399 -46.26 7.18 -20.56
CA ALA A 399 -47.26 8.19 -20.19
C ALA A 399 -47.20 8.64 -18.72
N GLN A 400 -46.75 7.80 -17.78
CA GLN A 400 -46.76 8.10 -16.35
C GLN A 400 -45.49 8.81 -15.89
N VAL A 401 -44.35 8.51 -16.52
CA VAL A 401 -43.05 9.12 -16.20
C VAL A 401 -42.82 10.39 -17.03
N GLN A 402 -43.27 10.43 -18.28
CA GLN A 402 -43.10 11.59 -19.17
C GLN A 402 -44.03 12.76 -18.82
N ALA A 403 -45.08 12.52 -18.05
CA ALA A 403 -45.89 13.57 -17.41
C ALA A 403 -45.17 14.27 -16.24
N MET A 404 -44.11 13.66 -15.69
CA MET A 404 -43.39 14.15 -14.49
C MET A 404 -41.97 14.62 -14.77
N TYR A 405 -41.28 13.99 -15.73
CA TYR A 405 -39.90 14.30 -16.06
C TYR A 405 -39.61 14.10 -17.55
N ASP A 406 -39.17 15.17 -18.18
CA ASP A 406 -38.70 15.28 -19.55
C ASP A 406 -37.21 15.63 -19.52
N PRO A 407 -36.31 14.72 -19.94
CA PRO A 407 -34.87 14.97 -19.90
C PRO A 407 -34.40 16.10 -20.85
N THR A 408 -35.27 16.57 -21.75
CA THR A 408 -34.94 17.66 -22.68
C THR A 408 -35.21 19.06 -22.10
N LYS A 409 -35.91 19.13 -20.96
CA LYS A 409 -36.24 20.38 -20.28
C LYS A 409 -35.32 20.65 -19.09
N PRO A 410 -35.20 21.92 -18.64
CA PRO A 410 -34.46 22.25 -17.44
C PRO A 410 -34.94 21.40 -16.25
N ARG A 411 -33.99 20.90 -15.47
CA ARG A 411 -34.24 19.89 -14.43
C ARG A 411 -33.83 20.39 -13.05
N ALA A 412 -34.59 19.99 -12.05
CA ALA A 412 -34.30 20.19 -10.64
C ALA A 412 -34.49 18.88 -9.87
N VAL A 413 -33.94 18.80 -8.67
CA VAL A 413 -34.02 17.61 -7.83
C VAL A 413 -34.47 17.96 -6.41
N ARG A 414 -35.29 17.10 -5.81
CA ARG A 414 -35.53 17.07 -4.35
C ARG A 414 -34.77 15.90 -3.76
N ILE A 415 -33.96 16.20 -2.76
CA ILE A 415 -33.15 15.24 -2.02
C ILE A 415 -33.84 15.02 -0.67
N TYR A 416 -34.35 13.80 -0.46
CA TYR A 416 -35.04 13.42 0.76
C TYR A 416 -34.10 12.70 1.71
N ILE A 417 -33.91 13.26 2.89
CA ILE A 417 -33.04 12.73 3.95
C ILE A 417 -33.89 12.10 5.05
N ALA A 418 -33.60 10.85 5.38
CA ALA A 418 -34.21 10.18 6.53
C ALA A 418 -33.32 10.35 7.77
N THR A 419 -33.85 10.91 8.86
CA THR A 419 -33.14 11.03 10.14
C THR A 419 -33.25 9.77 11.01
N SER A 420 -34.21 8.91 10.68
CA SER A 420 -34.44 7.61 11.29
C SER A 420 -34.83 6.64 10.18
N PHE A 421 -34.48 5.36 10.33
CA PHE A 421 -34.91 4.40 9.34
C PHE A 421 -36.44 4.19 9.47
N PRO A 422 -37.11 3.80 8.38
CA PRO A 422 -38.48 3.30 8.44
C PRO A 422 -38.66 2.23 9.52
N GLU A 423 -39.80 2.23 10.20
CA GLU A 423 -40.11 1.35 11.34
C GLU A 423 -39.88 -0.15 11.03
N TRP A 424 -40.15 -0.57 9.79
CA TRP A 424 -39.92 -1.95 9.35
C TRP A 424 -38.43 -2.33 9.26
N GLN A 425 -37.55 -1.37 8.93
CA GLN A 425 -36.10 -1.55 8.90
C GLN A 425 -35.50 -1.54 10.30
N ASP A 426 -35.99 -0.66 11.18
CA ASP A 426 -35.69 -0.68 12.62
C ASP A 426 -35.93 -2.06 13.21
N GLN A 427 -37.11 -2.61 12.92
CA GLN A 427 -37.47 -3.94 13.36
C GLN A 427 -36.56 -5.01 12.73
N CYS A 428 -36.20 -4.92 11.44
CA CYS A 428 -35.25 -5.84 10.81
C CYS A 428 -33.85 -5.79 11.45
N VAL A 429 -33.34 -4.59 11.76
CA VAL A 429 -32.02 -4.44 12.42
C VAL A 429 -32.07 -5.04 13.83
N GLN A 430 -33.14 -4.81 14.59
CA GLN A 430 -33.26 -5.42 15.92
C GLN A 430 -33.36 -6.93 15.88
N ILE A 431 -34.03 -7.48 14.86
CA ILE A 431 -34.01 -8.92 14.62
C ILE A 431 -32.58 -9.42 14.39
N VAL A 432 -31.79 -8.73 13.56
CA VAL A 432 -30.39 -9.10 13.31
C VAL A 432 -29.53 -8.95 14.56
N LYS A 433 -29.78 -7.93 15.39
CA LYS A 433 -29.07 -7.72 16.66
C LYS A 433 -29.37 -8.82 17.67
N GLU A 434 -30.64 -9.19 17.81
CA GLU A 434 -31.09 -10.31 18.68
C GLU A 434 -30.59 -11.68 18.19
N ALA A 435 -30.32 -11.80 16.89
CA ALA A 435 -29.76 -12.99 16.28
C ALA A 435 -28.22 -12.97 16.14
N TYR A 436 -27.55 -11.90 16.56
CA TYR A 436 -26.09 -11.80 16.52
C TYR A 436 -25.46 -12.46 17.75
N SER A 437 -24.49 -13.33 17.53
CA SER A 437 -23.64 -13.89 18.59
C SER A 437 -22.31 -13.15 18.61
N GLU A 438 -22.03 -12.44 19.71
CA GLU A 438 -20.73 -11.79 19.95
C GLU A 438 -19.60 -12.81 20.07
N GLU A 439 -19.86 -13.98 20.66
CA GLU A 439 -18.89 -15.05 20.86
C GLU A 439 -18.40 -15.67 19.53
N HIS A 440 -19.27 -15.73 18.52
CA HIS A 440 -18.96 -16.31 17.22
C HIS A 440 -18.81 -15.28 16.09
N GLY A 441 -19.01 -14.00 16.40
CA GLY A 441 -18.95 -12.91 15.43
C GLY A 441 -19.92 -13.05 14.24
N LYS A 442 -21.01 -13.80 14.39
CA LYS A 442 -21.92 -14.18 13.29
C LYS A 442 -23.39 -14.03 13.67
N VAL A 443 -24.22 -13.82 12.65
CA VAL A 443 -25.69 -13.75 12.77
C VAL A 443 -26.30 -15.12 12.49
N ASP A 444 -27.18 -15.59 13.38
CA ASP A 444 -27.93 -16.85 13.25
C ASP A 444 -29.12 -16.69 12.29
N ASP A 445 -29.02 -17.31 11.11
CA ASP A 445 -30.05 -17.25 10.07
C ASP A 445 -31.37 -17.92 10.44
N ALA A 446 -31.35 -18.97 11.27
CA ALA A 446 -32.57 -19.64 11.71
C ALA A 446 -33.35 -18.74 12.66
N LYS A 447 -32.64 -18.12 13.60
CA LYS A 447 -33.21 -17.17 14.57
C LYS A 447 -33.72 -15.89 13.89
N VAL A 448 -33.01 -15.36 12.89
CA VAL A 448 -33.50 -14.24 12.05
C VAL A 448 -34.85 -14.58 11.41
N LYS A 449 -34.98 -15.77 10.82
CA LYS A 449 -36.19 -16.17 10.09
C LYS A 449 -37.39 -16.35 11.03
N GLU A 450 -37.15 -16.89 12.23
CA GLU A 450 -38.16 -17.01 13.28
C GLU A 450 -38.65 -15.64 13.76
N LEU A 451 -37.74 -14.73 14.08
CA LEU A 451 -38.07 -13.38 14.56
C LEU A 451 -38.78 -12.55 13.47
N LEU A 452 -38.43 -12.72 12.19
CA LEU A 452 -39.16 -12.13 11.06
C LEU A 452 -40.61 -12.64 10.94
N MET A 453 -40.86 -13.92 11.26
CA MET A 453 -42.23 -14.47 11.32
C MET A 453 -43.01 -13.88 12.50
N GLN A 454 -42.40 -13.84 13.68
CA GLN A 454 -43.04 -13.33 14.90
C GLN A 454 -43.43 -11.85 14.78
N ARG A 455 -42.59 -11.02 14.15
CA ARG A 455 -42.87 -9.59 13.93
C ARG A 455 -43.71 -9.29 12.69
N GLY A 456 -44.19 -10.32 11.97
CA GLY A 456 -45.04 -10.14 10.79
C GLY A 456 -44.35 -9.59 9.54
N LEU A 457 -43.03 -9.36 9.60
CA LEU A 457 -42.22 -8.78 8.52
C LEU A 457 -41.86 -9.76 7.42
N ILE A 458 -42.00 -11.07 7.65
CA ILE A 458 -41.65 -12.08 6.64
C ILE A 458 -42.52 -12.01 5.37
N LYS A 459 -43.69 -11.36 5.45
CA LYS A 459 -44.58 -11.12 4.31
C LYS A 459 -44.15 -9.88 3.50
N ASP A 460 -43.31 -9.01 4.05
CA ASP A 460 -42.72 -7.89 3.32
C ASP A 460 -41.57 -8.38 2.45
N LYS A 461 -41.73 -8.27 1.13
CA LYS A 461 -40.72 -8.69 0.15
C LYS A 461 -39.40 -7.92 0.27
N ARG A 462 -39.38 -6.79 1.00
CA ARG A 462 -38.19 -5.95 1.22
C ARG A 462 -37.36 -6.37 2.44
N ALA A 463 -37.97 -7.06 3.42
CA ALA A 463 -37.32 -7.37 4.70
C ALA A 463 -36.11 -8.30 4.56
N MET A 464 -36.26 -9.41 3.83
CA MET A 464 -35.18 -10.40 3.68
C MET A 464 -33.97 -9.88 2.88
N PRO A 465 -34.15 -9.17 1.74
CA PRO A 465 -33.04 -8.51 1.05
C PRO A 465 -32.28 -7.52 1.94
N PHE A 466 -33.01 -6.72 2.73
CA PHE A 466 -32.40 -5.77 3.67
C PHE A 466 -31.55 -6.48 4.73
N VAL A 467 -32.07 -7.55 5.34
CA VAL A 467 -31.32 -8.33 6.33
C VAL A 467 -30.04 -8.94 5.74
N GLN A 468 -30.08 -9.46 4.51
CA GLN A 468 -28.88 -9.99 3.86
C GLN A 468 -27.85 -8.89 3.55
N ALA A 469 -28.29 -7.71 3.09
CA ALA A 469 -27.41 -6.56 2.90
C ALA A 469 -26.78 -6.10 4.22
N PHE A 470 -27.57 -6.09 5.31
CA PHE A 470 -27.11 -5.71 6.63
C PHE A 470 -26.10 -6.70 7.22
N LYS A 471 -26.32 -8.01 7.05
CA LYS A 471 -25.34 -9.05 7.41
C LYS A 471 -24.00 -8.85 6.68
N LYS A 472 -24.05 -8.55 5.38
CA LYS A 472 -22.85 -8.25 4.59
C LYS A 472 -22.09 -7.04 5.15
N ARG A 473 -22.82 -6.01 5.59
CA ARG A 473 -22.24 -4.82 6.25
C ARG A 473 -21.56 -5.18 7.57
N ILE A 474 -22.15 -6.05 8.39
CA ILE A 474 -21.52 -6.57 9.62
C ILE A 474 -20.20 -7.29 9.31
N THR A 475 -20.16 -8.14 8.27
CA THR A 475 -18.92 -8.82 7.88
C THR A 475 -17.84 -7.86 7.37
N GLN A 476 -18.23 -6.79 6.66
CA GLN A 476 -17.29 -5.84 6.07
C GLN A 476 -16.73 -4.81 7.06
N PHE A 477 -17.55 -4.32 7.98
CA PHE A 477 -17.21 -3.16 8.82
C PHE A 477 -17.20 -3.48 10.33
N GLY A 478 -17.50 -4.73 10.71
CA GLY A 478 -17.67 -5.15 12.10
C GLY A 478 -19.06 -4.82 12.65
N ALA A 479 -19.50 -5.62 13.64
CA ALA A 479 -20.85 -5.52 14.21
C ALA A 479 -21.09 -4.19 14.93
N HIS A 480 -20.13 -3.71 15.71
CA HIS A 480 -20.27 -2.44 16.44
C HIS A 480 -20.55 -1.26 15.50
N THR A 481 -19.80 -1.17 14.39
CA THR A 481 -19.98 -0.13 13.36
C THR A 481 -21.29 -0.32 12.58
N ALA A 482 -21.63 -1.55 12.21
CA ALA A 482 -22.85 -1.84 11.46
C ALA A 482 -24.13 -1.57 12.28
N PHE A 483 -24.10 -1.83 13.59
CA PHE A 483 -25.22 -1.56 14.50
C PHE A 483 -25.26 -0.12 15.01
N ASN A 484 -24.23 0.70 14.76
CA ASN A 484 -24.26 2.13 15.06
C ASN A 484 -24.97 2.85 13.90
N ARG A 485 -26.23 3.20 14.13
CA ARG A 485 -27.21 3.58 13.08
C ARG A 485 -27.30 5.07 12.80
N THR A 486 -26.65 5.89 13.62
CA THR A 486 -26.45 7.30 13.33
C THR A 486 -25.20 7.43 12.49
N LEU A 487 -25.31 8.13 11.35
CA LEU A 487 -24.12 8.62 10.69
C LEU A 487 -23.32 9.47 11.68
N PRO A 488 -21.99 9.37 11.67
CA PRO A 488 -21.17 10.15 12.59
C PRO A 488 -21.24 11.66 12.27
N PHE A 489 -21.79 12.03 11.10
CA PHE A 489 -21.95 13.40 10.61
C PHE A 489 -23.42 13.72 10.28
N SER A 490 -23.72 15.02 10.18
CA SER A 490 -25.01 15.53 9.73
C SER A 490 -25.13 15.48 8.21
N GLU A 491 -26.01 14.62 7.67
CA GLU A 491 -26.27 14.55 6.22
C GLU A 491 -26.72 15.89 5.65
N VAL A 492 -27.58 16.61 6.37
CA VAL A 492 -28.15 17.87 5.91
C VAL A 492 -27.04 18.88 5.68
N ASP A 493 -26.09 18.98 6.61
CA ASP A 493 -25.00 19.94 6.51
C ASP A 493 -24.01 19.53 5.42
N VAL A 494 -23.66 18.24 5.35
CA VAL A 494 -22.80 17.70 4.29
C VAL A 494 -23.40 17.92 2.90
N LEU A 495 -24.71 17.69 2.74
CA LEU A 495 -25.39 17.89 1.47
C LEU A 495 -25.47 19.36 1.09
N LYS A 496 -25.65 20.28 2.05
CA LYS A 496 -25.59 21.73 1.80
C LYS A 496 -24.23 22.16 1.30
N GLU A 497 -23.14 21.64 1.87
CA GLU A 497 -21.76 21.98 1.48
C GLU A 497 -21.42 21.52 0.05
N ILE A 498 -21.92 20.36 -0.39
CA ILE A 498 -21.68 19.85 -1.75
C ILE A 498 -22.75 20.30 -2.77
N LEU A 499 -23.87 20.87 -2.32
CA LEU A 499 -24.99 21.26 -3.17
C LEU A 499 -24.60 22.12 -4.40
N PRO A 500 -23.72 23.13 -4.28
CA PRO A 500 -23.30 23.92 -5.43
C PRO A 500 -22.62 23.05 -6.51
N TYR A 501 -21.74 22.15 -6.08
CA TYR A 501 -21.06 21.22 -6.98
C TYR A 501 -22.04 20.22 -7.60
N LEU A 502 -23.01 19.68 -6.84
CA LEU A 502 -24.06 18.80 -7.36
C LEU A 502 -24.87 19.48 -8.47
N LYS A 503 -25.29 20.72 -8.25
CA LYS A 503 -26.07 21.49 -9.24
C LYS A 503 -25.31 21.63 -10.56
N LYS A 504 -24.01 21.95 -10.49
CA LYS A 504 -23.16 22.08 -11.68
C LYS A 504 -22.88 20.74 -12.37
N SER A 505 -22.38 19.76 -11.62
CA SER A 505 -21.94 18.46 -12.13
C SER A 505 -23.10 17.66 -12.76
N LEU A 506 -24.32 17.86 -12.26
CA LEU A 506 -25.53 17.24 -12.78
C LEU A 506 -26.36 18.19 -13.64
N ASN A 507 -25.87 19.39 -13.98
CA ASN A 507 -26.59 20.39 -14.79
C ASN A 507 -28.05 20.59 -14.32
N LEU A 508 -28.22 20.87 -13.02
CA LEU A 508 -29.50 21.11 -12.37
C LEU A 508 -29.70 22.62 -12.18
N VAL A 509 -30.87 23.11 -12.55
CA VAL A 509 -31.27 24.50 -12.28
C VAL A 509 -31.41 24.71 -10.77
N ASP A 510 -31.99 23.71 -10.09
CA ASP A 510 -32.21 23.77 -8.66
C ASP A 510 -32.11 22.42 -7.96
N ALA A 511 -31.80 22.47 -6.67
CA ALA A 511 -31.71 21.30 -5.80
C ALA A 511 -32.19 21.67 -4.39
N GLU A 512 -33.26 21.02 -3.93
CA GLU A 512 -33.86 21.23 -2.61
C GLU A 512 -33.53 20.06 -1.69
N ILE A 513 -33.08 20.34 -0.47
CA ILE A 513 -32.85 19.33 0.57
C ILE A 513 -34.03 19.36 1.54
N LEU A 514 -34.71 18.21 1.69
CA LEU A 514 -35.91 18.07 2.53
C LEU A 514 -35.77 16.89 3.48
N LEU A 515 -36.23 17.05 4.71
CA LEU A 515 -36.35 15.92 5.63
C LEU A 515 -37.56 15.07 5.22
N ALA A 516 -37.36 13.76 5.15
CA ALA A 516 -38.36 12.81 4.71
C ALA A 516 -39.63 12.85 5.58
N HIS A 517 -39.50 13.12 6.87
CA HIS A 517 -40.65 13.23 7.77
C HIS A 517 -41.51 14.47 7.47
N ASP A 518 -40.88 15.63 7.22
CA ASP A 518 -41.56 16.87 6.86
C ASP A 518 -42.26 16.72 5.49
N ALA A 519 -41.57 16.14 4.51
CA ALA A 519 -42.11 15.95 3.17
C ALA A 519 -43.32 14.99 3.13
N LYS A 520 -43.41 14.02 4.06
CA LYS A 520 -44.58 13.11 4.17
C LYS A 520 -45.85 13.80 4.67
N THR A 521 -45.72 14.89 5.42
CA THR A 521 -46.87 15.62 5.97
C THR A 521 -47.57 16.50 4.93
N GLN A 522 -46.93 16.74 3.79
CA GLN A 522 -47.49 17.52 2.68
C GLN A 522 -48.39 16.63 1.80
N ASP A 523 -49.43 17.22 1.19
CA ASP A 523 -50.30 16.51 0.25
C ASP A 523 -49.58 16.27 -1.09
N VAL A 524 -48.78 15.22 -1.13
CA VAL A 524 -47.95 14.83 -2.27
C VAL A 524 -48.48 13.56 -2.94
N SER A 525 -48.18 13.42 -4.24
CA SER A 525 -48.63 12.28 -5.05
C SER A 525 -48.21 10.94 -4.45
N ALA A 526 -48.99 9.87 -4.69
CA ALA A 526 -48.64 8.51 -4.22
C ALA A 526 -47.26 8.03 -4.71
N PHE A 527 -46.83 8.52 -5.87
CA PHE A 527 -45.51 8.25 -6.43
C PHE A 527 -44.40 8.95 -5.62
N THR A 528 -44.58 10.24 -5.32
CA THR A 528 -43.68 11.01 -4.45
C THR A 528 -43.57 10.39 -3.05
N LYS A 529 -44.69 9.93 -2.47
CA LYS A 529 -44.68 9.19 -1.19
C LYS A 529 -43.80 7.94 -1.25
N THR A 530 -43.86 7.18 -2.34
CA THR A 530 -43.03 5.98 -2.54
C THR A 530 -41.54 6.33 -2.62
N ILE A 531 -41.17 7.45 -3.23
CA ILE A 531 -39.78 7.94 -3.28
C ILE A 531 -39.32 8.35 -1.89
N ILE A 532 -40.12 9.14 -1.16
CA ILE A 532 -39.76 9.59 0.19
C ILE A 532 -39.60 8.38 1.14
N GLU A 533 -40.44 7.36 1.01
CA GLU A 533 -40.34 6.11 1.80
C GLU A 533 -39.11 5.25 1.46
N SER A 534 -38.45 5.51 0.34
CA SER A 534 -37.21 4.83 -0.04
C SER A 534 -35.94 5.49 0.50
N ALA A 535 -36.04 6.66 1.13
CA ALA A 535 -34.91 7.32 1.77
C ALA A 535 -34.52 6.58 3.06
N GLU A 536 -33.22 6.37 3.24
CA GLU A 536 -32.63 5.77 4.45
C GLU A 536 -31.44 6.62 4.90
N PRO A 537 -31.09 6.64 6.20
CA PRO A 537 -29.85 7.26 6.65
C PRO A 537 -28.63 6.72 5.89
N GLY A 538 -27.85 7.62 5.29
CA GLY A 538 -26.71 7.37 4.41
C GLY A 538 -27.08 7.08 2.96
N ASN A 539 -28.37 6.96 2.64
CA ASN A 539 -28.89 6.69 1.30
C ASN A 539 -30.11 7.59 1.02
N PRO A 540 -29.89 8.88 0.69
CA PRO A 540 -30.99 9.79 0.40
C PRO A 540 -31.76 9.35 -0.86
N ALA A 541 -33.05 9.69 -0.91
CA ALA A 541 -33.87 9.45 -2.10
C ALA A 541 -33.95 10.70 -2.97
N PHE A 542 -34.04 10.51 -4.29
CA PHE A 542 -33.99 11.60 -5.27
C PHE A 542 -35.26 11.63 -6.13
N GLU A 543 -35.93 12.79 -6.13
CA GLU A 543 -37.05 13.06 -7.04
C GLU A 543 -36.63 14.12 -8.06
N TYR A 544 -36.48 13.69 -9.32
CA TYR A 544 -36.20 14.56 -10.45
C TYR A 544 -37.49 15.17 -10.99
N ARG A 545 -37.46 16.47 -11.27
CA ARG A 545 -38.59 17.24 -11.82
C ARG A 545 -38.10 18.22 -12.89
N ASN A 546 -38.99 18.63 -13.78
CA ASN A 546 -38.72 19.77 -14.65
C ASN A 546 -39.04 21.10 -13.95
N VAL A 547 -38.35 22.15 -14.37
CA VAL A 547 -38.56 23.54 -13.94
C VAL A 547 -39.33 24.30 -15.01
#